data_AF-A0A914NLU3-F1
#
_entry.id   AF-A0A914NLU3-F1
#
_cell.length_a   1.000
_cell.length_b   1.000
_cell.length_c   1.000
_cell.angle_alpha   90.00
_cell.angle_beta   90.00
_cell.angle_gamma   90.00
#
_symmetry.space_group_name_H-M   'P 1'
#
loop_
_entity.id
_entity.type
_entity.pdbx_description
1 polymer ?
#
loop_
_entity_poly.entity_id
_entity_poly.type
_entity_poly.pdbx_seq_one_letter_code
_entity_poly.pdbx_strand_id
1 'polypeptide(L)' 'MSVDLPDILFNFDYFVCLLIGFPLNIILIVLIIFKTPKEMKIHSLILIQNCVLDILMLTVQLFVQVVI' A
#
# COMPACT_ATOMS: atom_id res chain seq x y z
N MET A 1 30.90 0.71 15.79
CA MET A 1 29.61 1.14 15.23
C MET A 1 29.01 -0.08 14.58
N SER A 2 28.35 -0.93 15.37
CA SER A 2 27.65 -2.12 14.90
C SER A 2 26.39 -1.64 14.21
N VAL A 3 26.32 -1.79 12.89
CA VAL A 3 25.08 -1.58 12.14
C VAL A 3 24.19 -2.76 12.52
N ASP A 4 23.12 -2.50 13.27
CA ASP A 4 22.21 -3.53 13.74
C ASP A 4 21.50 -4.15 12.52
N LEU A 5 21.79 -5.43 12.27
CA LEU A 5 21.18 -6.27 11.24
C LEU A 5 19.63 -6.14 11.14
N PRO A 6 18.85 -5.92 12.22
CA PRO A 6 17.41 -5.66 12.10
C PRO A 6 17.06 -4.41 11.28
N ASP A 7 17.86 -3.34 11.31
CA ASP A 7 17.55 -2.09 10.59
C ASP A 7 17.64 -2.26 9.07
N ILE A 8 18.59 -3.08 8.60
CA ILE A 8 18.77 -3.35 7.16
C ILE A 8 17.62 -4.22 6.64
N LEU A 9 17.23 -5.24 7.41
CA LEU A 9 16.11 -6.10 7.06
C LEU A 9 14.79 -5.32 7.05
N PHE A 10 14.57 -4.48 8.07
CA PHE A 10 13.40 -3.62 8.18
C PHE A 10 13.29 -2.65 6.99
N ASN A 11 14.41 -2.06 6.57
CA ASN A 11 14.42 -1.12 5.44
C ASN A 11 14.20 -1.83 4.09
N PHE A 12 14.67 -3.07 3.94
CA PHE A 12 14.49 -3.86 2.73
C PHE A 12 13.04 -4.35 2.57
N ASP A 13 12.46 -4.95 3.61
CA ASP A 13 11.05 -5.37 3.60
C ASP A 13 10.12 -4.18 3.35
N TYR A 14 10.45 -3.01 3.93
CA TYR A 14 9.70 -1.79 3.70
C TYR A 14 9.74 -1.33 2.25
N PHE A 15 10.94 -1.29 1.64
CA PHE A 15 11.12 -0.89 0.25
C PHE A 15 10.37 -1.81 -0.71
N VAL A 16 10.37 -3.12 -0.43
CA VAL A 16 9.59 -4.12 -1.19
C VAL A 16 8.09 -3.90 -1.01
N CYS A 17 7.63 -3.62 0.20
CA CYS A 17 6.22 -3.33 0.50
C CYS A 17 5.74 -2.07 -0.24
N LEU A 18 6.59 -1.06 -0.36
CA LEU A 18 6.31 0.16 -1.13
C LEU A 18 6.27 -0.09 -2.63
N LEU A 19 7.28 -0.78 -3.16
CA LEU A 19 7.40 -1.09 -4.58
C LEU A 19 6.27 -1.99 -5.08
N ILE A 20 5.74 -2.87 -4.24
CA ILE A 20 4.67 -3.79 -4.62
C ILE A 20 3.30 -3.23 -4.22
N GLY A 21 3.16 -2.72 -2.99
CA GLY A 21 1.89 -2.26 -2.43
C GLY A 21 1.28 -1.08 -3.17
N PHE A 22 2.08 -0.12 -3.62
CA PHE A 22 1.59 1.01 -4.43
C PHE A 22 0.99 0.57 -5.78
N PRO A 23 1.75 -0.10 -6.66
CA PRO A 23 1.21 -0.52 -7.95
C PRO A 23 0.09 -1.54 -7.81
N LEU A 24 0.14 -2.43 -6.81
CA LEU A 24 -0.93 -3.41 -6.59
C LEU A 24 -2.26 -2.72 -6.24
N ASN A 25 -2.25 -1.74 -5.33
CA ASN A 25 -3.44 -0.98 -4.97
C ASN A 25 -3.96 -0.14 -6.14
N ILE A 26 -3.09 0.47 -6.94
CA ILE A 26 -3.49 1.22 -8.15
C ILE A 26 -4.12 0.28 -9.18
N ILE A 27 -3.51 -0.89 -9.45
CA ILE A 27 -4.04 -1.89 -10.38
C ILE A 27 -5.40 -2.38 -9.89
N LEU A 28 -5.59 -2.60 -8.58
CA LEU A 28 -6.86 -3.01 -8.01
C LEU A 28 -7.94 -1.96 -8.26
N ILE A 29 -7.66 -0.68 -8.02
CA ILE A 29 -8.58 0.43 -8.29
C ILE A 29 -8.97 0.46 -9.77
N VAL A 30 -8.01 0.34 -10.68
CA VAL A 30 -8.27 0.30 -12.13
C VAL A 30 -9.15 -0.90 -12.49
N LEU A 31 -8.86 -2.09 -11.94
CA LEU A 31 -9.66 -3.30 -12.16
C LEU A 31 -11.09 -3.13 -11.68
N ILE A 32 -11.29 -2.51 -10.52
CA ILE A 32 -12.62 -2.23 -9.97
C ILE A 32 -13.39 -1.27 -10.88
N ILE A 33 -12.74 -0.21 -11.37
CA ILE A 33 -13.39 0.79 -12.23
C ILE A 33 -13.77 0.20 -13.59
N PHE A 34 -12.87 -0.56 -14.22
CA PHE A 34 -13.07 -1.06 -15.58
C PHE A 34 -13.89 -2.36 -15.65
N LYS A 35 -13.83 -3.21 -14.62
CA LYS A 35 -14.33 -4.58 -14.70
C LYS A 35 -15.50 -4.90 -13.77
N THR A 36 -15.82 -4.05 -12.79
CA THR A 36 -16.89 -4.37 -11.85
C THR A 36 -18.28 -4.13 -12.44
N PRO A 37 -19.16 -5.16 -12.49
CA PRO A 37 -20.56 -4.99 -12.87
C PRO A 37 -21.34 -4.14 -11.86
N LYS A 38 -22.35 -3.39 -12.33
CA LYS A 38 -23.12 -2.42 -11.53
C LYS A 38 -23.72 -2.99 -10.23
N GLU A 39 -23.95 -4.29 -10.15
CA GLU A 39 -24.53 -4.96 -8.97
C GLU A 39 -23.54 -5.13 -7.80
N MET A 40 -22.23 -5.17 -8.07
CA MET A 40 -21.19 -5.26 -7.03
C MET A 40 -20.62 -3.90 -6.61
N LYS A 41 -21.31 -2.81 -6.94
CA LYS A 41 -20.84 -1.44 -6.66
C LYS A 41 -20.57 -1.18 -5.18
N ILE A 42 -21.40 -1.70 -4.28
CA ILE A 42 -21.23 -1.49 -2.82
C ILE A 42 -19.97 -2.20 -2.31
N HIS A 43 -19.78 -3.47 -2.68
CA HIS A 43 -18.57 -4.22 -2.32
C HIS A 43 -17.30 -3.62 -2.94
N SER A 44 -17.40 -3.14 -4.18
CA SER A 44 -16.30 -2.43 -4.84
C SER A 44 -15.97 -1.09 -4.20
N LEU A 45 -16.94 -0.41 -3.60
CA LEU A 45 -16.71 0.85 -2.89
C LEU A 45 -15.93 0.62 -1.60
N ILE A 46 -16.27 -0.44 -0.86
CA ILE A 46 -15.49 -0.90 0.31
C ILE A 46 -14.07 -1.29 -0.11
N LEU A 47 -13.92 -2.00 -1.23
CA LEU A 47 -12.61 -2.40 -1.74
C LEU A 47 -11.74 -1.19 -2.12
N ILE A 48 -12.32 -0.17 -2.77
CA ILE A 48 -11.65 1.09 -3.08
C ILE A 48 -11.24 1.82 -1.79
N GLN A 49 -12.14 1.92 -0.81
CA GLN A 49 -11.81 2.55 0.48
C GLN A 49 -10.63 1.85 1.17
N ASN A 50 -10.58 0.52 1.09
CA ASN A 50 -9.48 -0.26 1.66
C ASN A 50 -8.16 0.04 0.92
N CYS A 51 -8.15 0.07 -0.42
CA CYS A 51 -6.97 0.46 -1.18
C CYS A 51 -6.48 1.88 -0.86
N VAL A 52 -7.42 2.83 -0.66
CA VAL A 52 -7.06 4.21 -0.28
C VAL A 52 -6.44 4.25 1.12
N LEU A 53 -7.00 3.50 2.08
CA LEU A 53 -6.43 3.38 3.43
C LEU A 53 -5.03 2.76 3.40
N ASP A 54 -4.81 1.76 2.54
CA ASP A 54 -3.55 1.05 2.42
C ASP A 54 -2.45 1.97 1.83
N ILE A 55 -2.78 2.75 0.79
CA ILE A 55 -1.91 3.80 0.25
C ILE A 55 -1.61 4.88 1.30
N LEU A 56 -2.61 5.28 2.09
CA LEU A 56 -2.44 6.26 3.16
C LEU A 56 -1.51 5.73 4.27
N MET A 57 -1.69 4.47 4.68
CA MET A 57 -0.82 3.80 5.66
C MET A 57 0.63 3.75 5.16
N LEU A 58 0.85 3.31 3.92
CA LEU A 58 2.17 3.29 3.29
C LEU A 58 2.82 4.68 3.29
N THR A 59 2.04 5.73 3.00
CA THR A 59 2.51 7.12 2.98
C THR A 59 2.86 7.64 4.37
N VAL A 60 2.03 7.36 5.38
CA VAL A 60 2.28 7.75 6.77
C VAL A 60 3.51 7.05 7.32
N GLN A 61 3.68 5.75 7.03
CA GLN A 61 4.90 5.02 7.42
C GLN A 61 6.15 5.62 6.77
N LEU A 62 6.06 6.06 5.52
CA LEU A 62 7.17 6.74 4.82
C LEU A 62 7.58 8.00 5.57
N PHE A 63 6.58 8.77 6.01
CA PHE A 63 6.81 9.99 6.76
C PHE A 63 7.43 9.72 8.15
N VAL A 64 6.94 8.70 8.85
CA VAL A 64 7.50 8.29 10.15
C VAL A 64 8.95 7.86 10.01
N GLN A 65 9.30 7.12 8.96
CA GLN A 65 10.66 6.66 8.72
C GLN A 65 11.61 7.76 8.23
N VAL A 66 11.10 8.81 7.58
CA VAL A 66 11.89 10.00 7.22
C VAL A 66 12.13 10.90 8.45
N VAL A 67 11.24 10.86 9.43
CA VAL A 67 11.30 11.72 10.63
C VAL A 67 12.13 11.10 11.77
N ILE A 68 12.20 9.78 11.87
CA ILE A 68 13.02 9.03 12.84
C ILE A 68 14.43 8.82 12.27
#